data_AF-A0A1W1UWT4-F1
#
_entry.id   AF-A0A1W1UWT4-F1
#
_cell.length_a   1.000
_cell.length_b   1.000
_cell.length_c   1.000
_cell.angle_alpha   90.00
_cell.angle_beta   90.00
_cell.angle_gamma   90.00
#
_symmetry.space_group_name_H-M   'P 1'
#
loop_
_entity.id
_entity.type
_entity.pdbx_description
1 polymer ?
#
loop_
_entity_poly.entity_id
_entity_poly.type
_entity_poly.pdbx_seq_one_letter_code
_entity_poly.pdbx_strand_id
1 'polypeptide(L)' 'MEFFVPDTHLTRIKHTPDGQTELTMLLEVGRPQVGDLLISSADTWKVTKLVPRVGELRALVRKTHNSRWR' A
#
# COMPACT_ATOMS: atom_id res chain seq x y z
N MET A 1 5.14 -9.60 -11.44
CA MET A 1 3.68 -9.82 -11.33
C MET A 1 3.13 -8.56 -10.67
N GLU A 2 2.37 -7.75 -11.40
CA GLU A 2 1.77 -6.52 -10.86
C GLU A 2 0.42 -6.92 -10.25
N PHE A 3 0.28 -6.80 -8.93
CA PHE A 3 -0.92 -7.23 -8.22
C PHE A 3 -1.87 -6.04 -8.10
N PHE A 4 -2.85 -5.96 -8.99
CA PHE A 4 -3.97 -5.04 -8.84
C PHE A 4 -4.95 -5.69 -7.85
N VAL A 5 -5.11 -5.11 -6.66
CA VAL A 5 -6.14 -5.54 -5.71
C VAL A 5 -7.34 -4.61 -5.90
N PRO A 6 -8.31 -4.94 -6.77
CA PRO A 6 -9.59 -4.27 -6.72
C PRO A 6 -10.17 -4.51 -5.32
N ASP A 7 -10.78 -3.49 -4.73
CA ASP A 7 -11.57 -3.59 -3.49
C ASP A 7 -10.79 -3.60 -2.16
N THR A 8 -9.52 -3.17 -2.13
CA THR A 8 -8.88 -2.81 -0.85
C THR A 8 -9.24 -1.39 -0.43
N HIS A 9 -10.10 -1.26 0.57
CA HIS A 9 -10.45 0.03 1.15
C HIS A 9 -9.32 0.54 2.07
N LEU A 10 -8.63 1.60 1.63
CA LEU A 10 -7.71 2.36 2.48
C LEU A 10 -8.50 3.17 3.51
N THR A 11 -8.36 2.81 4.78
CA THR A 11 -9.01 3.53 5.89
C THR A 11 -8.14 4.64 6.45
N ARG A 12 -6.80 4.53 6.30
CA ARG A 12 -5.86 5.53 6.80
C ARG A 12 -4.56 5.56 6.02
N ILE A 13 -4.05 6.77 5.81
CA ILE A 13 -2.71 7.05 5.29
C ILE A 13 -1.96 7.88 6.34
N LYS A 14 -0.76 7.46 6.73
CA LYS A 14 0.11 8.20 7.65
C LYS A 14 1.52 8.27 7.09
N HIS A 15 1.99 9.48 6.81
CA HIS A 15 3.39 9.70 6.43
C HIS A 15 4.28 9.71 7.68
N THR A 16 5.41 9.01 7.61
CA THR A 16 6.42 8.98 8.67
C THR A 16 7.62 9.85 8.29
N PRO A 17 8.34 10.43 9.28
CA PRO A 17 9.46 11.34 9.00
C PRO A 17 10.63 10.70 8.22
N ASP A 18 10.75 9.37 8.24
CA ASP A 18 11.79 8.61 7.53
C ASP A 18 11.46 8.37 6.03
N GLY A 19 10.41 9.03 5.51
CA GLY A 19 10.00 8.91 4.12
C GLY A 19 9.22 7.62 3.82
N GLN A 20 8.78 6.90 4.84
CA GLN A 20 7.81 5.82 4.68
C GLN A 20 6.38 6.34 4.80
N THR A 21 5.44 5.53 4.31
CA THR A 21 4.01 5.75 4.51
C THR A 21 3.43 4.48 5.11
N GLU A 22 2.71 4.62 6.21
CA GLU A 22 1.87 3.56 6.76
C GLU A 22 0.47 3.67 6.15
N LEU A 23 0.03 2.60 5.50
CA LEU A 23 -1.31 2.42 4.98
C LEU A 23 -2.07 1.46 5.88
N THR A 24 -3.28 1.81 6.28
CA THR A 24 -4.22 0.89 6.95
C THR A 24 -5.33 0.53 5.96
N MET A 25 -5.59 -0.76 5.84
CA MET A 25 -6.48 -1.35 4.85
C MET A 25 -7.47 -2.29 5.53
N LEU A 26 -8.74 -2.26 5.13
CA LEU A 26 -9.69 -3.32 5.47
C LEU A 26 -9.44 -4.53 4.58
N LEU A 27 -9.35 -5.70 5.19
CA LEU A 27 -9.07 -6.96 4.50
C LEU A 27 -10.38 -7.55 3.98
N GLU A 28 -10.84 -7.07 2.83
CA GLU A 28 -12.03 -7.64 2.18
C GLU A 28 -11.65 -8.64 1.09
N VAL A 29 -10.63 -8.34 0.26
CA VAL A 29 -10.15 -9.24 -0.80
C VAL A 29 -8.64 -9.09 -0.98
N GLY A 30 -7.90 -10.21 -0.95
CA GLY A 30 -6.46 -10.26 -1.24
C GLY A 30 -5.57 -9.70 -0.12
N ARG A 31 -4.54 -10.46 0.27
CA ARG A 31 -3.49 -9.98 1.18
C ARG A 31 -2.28 -9.59 0.33
N PRO A 32 -1.91 -8.30 0.25
CA PRO A 32 -0.66 -7.92 -0.40
C PRO A 32 0.50 -8.61 0.32
N GLN A 33 1.61 -8.76 -0.40
CA GLN A 33 2.87 -9.31 0.09
C GLN A 33 3.96 -8.24 0.07
N VAL A 34 5.03 -8.49 0.81
CA VAL A 34 6.21 -7.61 0.75
C VAL A 34 6.80 -7.68 -0.66
N GLY A 35 7.05 -6.51 -1.25
CA GLY A 35 7.52 -6.38 -2.63
C GLY A 35 6.41 -6.04 -3.63
N ASP A 36 5.15 -6.26 -3.27
CA ASP A 36 4.01 -5.90 -4.13
C ASP A 36 3.92 -4.39 -4.36
N LEU A 37 3.36 -4.03 -5.51
CA LEU A 37 3.02 -2.65 -5.84
C LEU A 37 1.55 -2.41 -5.53
N LEU A 38 1.27 -1.43 -4.68
CA LEU A 38 -0.06 -0.90 -4.45
C LEU A 38 -0.25 0.33 -5.35
N ILE A 39 -1.23 0.26 -6.23
CA ILE A 39 -1.50 1.31 -7.21
C ILE A 39 -2.84 1.95 -6.85
N SER A 40 -2.83 3.25 -6.62
CA SER A 40 -4.03 4.09 -6.56
C SER A 40 -4.09 4.99 -7.80
N SER A 41 -5.17 5.75 -7.94
CA SER A 41 -5.32 6.72 -9.02
C SER A 41 -4.26 7.83 -8.98
N ALA A 42 -3.77 8.21 -7.80
CA ALA A 42 -2.83 9.32 -7.63
C ALA A 42 -1.38 8.86 -7.43
N ASP A 43 -1.19 7.70 -6.81
CA ASP A 43 0.10 7.28 -6.29
C ASP A 43 0.35 5.79 -6.51
N THR A 44 1.61 5.44 -6.68
CA THR A 44 2.10 4.05 -6.64
C THR A 44 3.06 3.89 -5.47
N TRP A 45 2.88 2.81 -4.72
CA TRP A 45 3.74 2.47 -3.59
C TRP A 45 4.22 1.03 -3.66
N LYS A 46 5.44 0.78 -3.18
CA LYS A 46 5.97 -0.57 -2.97
C LYS A 46 5.82 -0.97 -1.52
N VAL A 47 5.26 -2.15 -1.26
CA VAL A 47 5.13 -2.71 0.08
C VAL A 47 6.50 -3.15 0.59
N THR A 48 6.87 -2.65 1.77
CA THR A 48 8.16 -2.95 2.41
C THR A 48 7.99 -3.79 3.67
N LYS A 49 6.84 -3.66 4.35
CA LYS A 49 6.51 -4.46 5.53
C LYS A 49 4.99 -4.57 5.68
N LEU A 50 4.55 -5.68 6.23
CA LEU A 50 3.15 -5.93 6.57
C LEU A 50 3.03 -6.24 8.06
N VAL A 51 2.00 -5.68 8.69
CA VAL A 51 1.66 -5.90 10.09
C VAL A 51 0.16 -6.23 10.15
N PRO A 52 -0.19 -7.53 10.21
CA PRO A 52 -1.59 -7.94 10.32
C PRO A 52 -2.17 -7.48 11.67
N ARG A 53 -3.44 -7.06 11.64
CA ARG A 53 -4.26 -6.80 12.83
C ARG A 53 -5.61 -7.51 12.67
N VAL A 54 -6.35 -7.65 13.77
CA VAL A 54 -7.70 -8.22 13.70
C VAL A 54 -8.58 -7.28 12.89
N GLY A 55 -9.12 -7.76 11.75
CA GLY A 55 -9.99 -7.00 10.85
C GLY A 55 -9.30 -6.03 9.88
N GLU A 56 -7.99 -5.78 10.04
CA GLU A 56 -7.26 -4.78 9.25
C GLU A 56 -5.83 -5.26 8.91
N LEU A 57 -5.25 -4.68 7.87
CA LEU A 57 -3.84 -4.83 7.53
C LEU A 57 -3.15 -3.47 7.54
N ARG A 58 -2.01 -3.38 8.23
CA ARG A 58 -1.11 -2.23 8.08
C ARG A 58 0.03 -2.59 7.16
N ALA A 59 0.27 -1.76 6.16
CA ALA A 59 1.40 -1.87 5.25
C ALA A 59 2.31 -0.66 5.41
N LEU A 60 3.60 -0.88 5.65
CA LEU A 60 4.60 0.15 5.44
C LEU A 60 5.02 0.11 3.97
N VAL A 61 4.94 1.26 3.33
CA VAL A 61 5.18 1.39 1.91
C VAL A 61 6.11 2.56 1.62
N ARG A 62 6.76 2.50 0.46
CA ARG A 62 7.54 3.61 -0.07
C ARG A 62 6.96 4.06 -1.40
N LYS A 63 6.88 5.37 -1.59
CA LYS A 63 6.43 5.96 -2.85
C LYS A 63 7.41 5.55 -3.94
N THR A 64 6.93 4.95 -5.02
CA THR A 64 7.76 4.70 -6.19
C THR A 64 7.70 5.95 -7.05
N HIS A 65 8.85 6.47 -7.49
CA HIS A 65 8.89 7.54 -8.47
C HIS A 65 8.36 6.98 -9.80
N ASN A 66 7.07 7.19 -10.07
CA ASN A 66 6.48 6.79 -11.34
C ASN A 66 6.58 7.99 -12.27
N SER A 67 7.69 8.06 -13.02
CA SER A 67 8.00 9.10 -14.01
C SER A 67 7.13 9.00 -15.27
N ARG A 68 5.90 8.48 -15.19
CA ARG A 68 5.02 8.30 -16.34
C ARG A 68 3.84 9.23 -16.20
N TRP A 69 4.01 10.46 -16.68
CA TRP A 69 3.05 11.31 -17.41
C TRP A 69 3.80 12.60 -17.78
N ARG A 70 4.66 12.53 -18.81
CA ARG A 70 5.07 13.68 -19.63
C ARG A 70 5.08 13.23 -21.08
#